data_AF-A0A927CFW5-F1
#
_entry.id   AF-A0A927CFW5-F1
#
_cell.length_a   1.000
_cell.length_b   1.000
_cell.length_c   1.000
_cell.angle_alpha   90.00
_cell.angle_beta   90.00
_cell.angle_gamma   90.00
#
_symmetry.space_group_name_H-M   'P 1'
#
loop_
_entity.id
_entity.type
_entity.pdbx_description
1 polymer ?
#
loop_
_entity_poly.entity_id
_entity_poly.type
_entity_poly.pdbx_seq_one_letter_code
_entity_poly.pdbx_strand_id
1 'polypeptide(L)' 'MNIGIVVALIALIGFAAVATVLIGLSKQNVEGNPDYDKKIGKNTLRLTLIYAVATIAAVLAFIWWYVG' A
#
# COMPACT_ATOMS: atom_id res chain seq x y z
N MET A 1 -22.32 1.79 -9.54
CA MET A 1 -21.83 2.22 -8.21
C MET A 1 -22.07 3.72 -8.08
N ASN A 2 -22.67 4.19 -6.98
CA ASN A 2 -22.93 5.63 -6.78
C ASN A 2 -21.58 6.37 -6.68
N ILE A 3 -21.42 7.48 -7.42
CA ILE A 3 -20.17 8.26 -7.45
C ILE A 3 -19.70 8.67 -6.04
N GLY A 4 -20.65 8.97 -5.14
CA GLY A 4 -20.34 9.30 -3.75
C GLY A 4 -19.68 8.15 -2.97
N ILE A 5 -20.09 6.90 -3.25
CA ILE A 5 -19.49 5.70 -2.64
C ILE A 5 -18.06 5.52 -3.15
N VAL A 6 -17.81 5.76 -4.44
CA VAL A 6 -16.47 5.65 -5.03
C VAL A 6 -15.50 6.64 -4.39
N VAL A 7 -15.93 7.90 -4.27
CA VAL A 7 -15.13 8.96 -3.65
C VAL A 7 -14.82 8.63 -2.19
N ALA A 8 -15.82 8.16 -1.42
CA ALA A 8 -15.63 7.78 -0.03
C ALA A 8 -14.62 6.62 0.13
N LEU A 9 -14.69 5.61 -0.74
CA LEU A 9 -13.74 4.49 -0.70
C LEU A 9 -12.32 4.92 -1.03
N ILE A 10 -12.13 5.76 -2.05
CA ILE A 10 -10.79 6.29 -2.40
C ILE A 10 -10.23 7.11 -1.24
N ALA A 11 -11.04 7.96 -0.61
CA ALA A 11 -10.61 8.75 0.54
C ALA A 11 -10.23 7.86 1.74
N LEU A 12 -11.02 6.81 2.02
CA LEU A 12 -10.74 5.86 3.09
C LEU A 12 -9.42 5.11 2.84
N ILE A 13 -9.21 4.62 1.62
CA ILE A 13 -7.98 3.90 1.24
C ILE A 13 -6.76 4.83 1.37
N GLY A 14 -6.87 6.07 0.87
CA GLY A 14 -5.80 7.06 0.99
C GLY A 14 -5.46 7.38 2.45
N PHE A 15 -6.48 7.60 3.28
CA PHE A 15 -6.31 7.84 4.71
C PHE A 15 -5.63 6.66 5.41
N ALA A 16 -6.09 5.42 5.14
CA ALA A 16 -5.50 4.21 5.71
C ALA A 16 -4.03 4.03 5.31
N ALA A 17 -3.68 4.32 4.06
CA ALA A 17 -2.30 4.25 3.56
C ALA A 17 -1.40 5.26 4.30
N VAL A 18 -1.84 6.52 4.42
CA VAL A 18 -1.09 7.56 5.14
C VAL A 18 -0.93 7.20 6.61
N ALA A 19 -2.00 6.78 7.28
CA ALA A 19 -1.96 6.38 8.69
C ALA A 19 -0.98 5.22 8.92
N THR A 20 -0.96 4.23 8.03
CA THR A 20 -0.04 3.08 8.12
C THR A 20 1.42 3.51 8.04
N VAL A 21 1.75 4.44 7.12
CA VAL A 21 3.11 4.98 6.98
C VAL A 21 3.50 5.79 8.23
N LEU A 22 2.62 6.66 8.71
CA LEU A 22 2.89 7.50 9.88
C LEU A 22 3.09 6.66 11.16
N ILE A 23 2.28 5.63 11.36
CA ILE A 23 2.43 4.71 12.50
C ILE A 23 3.73 3.92 12.37
N GLY A 24 4.05 3.43 11.17
CA GLY A 24 5.31 2.74 10.91
C GLY A 24 6.53 3.60 11.26
N LEU A 25 6.52 4.88 10.87
CA LEU A 25 7.61 5.82 11.14
C LEU A 25 7.57 6.45 12.54
N SER A 26 6.57 6.11 13.38
CA SER A 26 6.46 6.70 14.71
C SER A 26 7.64 6.30 15.61
N LYS A 27 8.09 7.24 16.46
CA LYS A 27 9.20 7.01 17.40
C LYS A 27 9.00 5.77 18.26
N GLN A 28 7.76 5.53 18.69
CA GLN A 28 7.39 4.37 19.50
C GLN A 28 7.66 3.03 18.79
N ASN A 29 7.49 2.99 17.46
CA ASN A 29 7.74 1.81 16.64
C ASN A 29 9.24 1.61 16.34
N VAL A 30 9.99 2.71 16.22
CA VAL A 30 11.45 2.71 16.05
C VAL A 30 12.16 2.32 17.35
N GLU A 31 11.77 2.91 18.48
CA GLU A 31 12.37 2.67 19.80
C GLU A 31 12.09 1.25 20.34
N GLY A 32 10.94 0.67 19.98
CA GLY A 32 10.56 -0.69 20.38
C GLY A 32 11.35 -1.80 19.67
N ASN A 33 12.14 -1.49 18.64
CA ASN A 33 12.92 -2.47 17.89
C ASN A 33 14.30 -1.89 17.49
N PRO A 34 15.38 -2.27 18.19
CA PRO A 34 16.74 -1.76 17.92
C PRO A 34 17.26 -1.99 16.49
N ASP A 35 16.68 -2.96 15.75
CA ASP A 35 17.02 -3.24 14.36
C ASP A 35 15.98 -2.68 13.37
N TYR A 36 15.05 -1.84 13.82
CA TYR A 36 13.95 -1.33 13.01
C TYR A 36 14.48 -0.62 11.75
N ASP A 37 15.40 0.33 11.91
CA ASP A 37 15.98 1.06 10.78
C ASP A 37 16.68 0.16 9.76
N LYS A 38 17.32 -0.93 10.20
CA LYS A 38 17.98 -1.90 9.30
C LYS A 38 16.97 -2.73 8.50
N LYS A 39 15.76 -2.93 9.04
CA LYS A 39 14.73 -3.80 8.47
C LYS A 39 13.63 -3.04 7.73
N ILE A 40 13.36 -1.77 8.05
CA ILE A 40 12.38 -0.92 7.36
C ILE A 40 12.68 -0.89 5.87
N GLY A 41 13.91 -0.55 5.46
CA GLY A 41 14.24 -0.41 4.04
C GLY A 41 13.98 -1.71 3.27
N LYS A 42 14.39 -2.86 3.82
CA LYS A 42 14.18 -4.17 3.20
C LYS A 42 12.71 -4.58 3.17
N ASN A 43 11.97 -4.34 4.25
CA ASN A 43 10.56 -4.70 4.34
C ASN A 43 9.70 -3.80 3.44
N THR A 44 9.93 -2.49 3.44
CA THR A 44 9.27 -1.54 2.55
C THR A 44 9.57 -1.87 1.10
N LEU A 45 10.83 -2.16 0.74
CA LEU A 45 11.17 -2.58 -0.62
C LEU A 45 10.45 -3.86 -1.05
N ARG A 46 10.43 -4.89 -0.19
CA ARG A 46 9.68 -6.13 -0.46
C ARG A 46 8.20 -5.87 -0.64
N LEU A 47 7.62 -5.03 0.22
CA LEU A 47 6.20 -4.71 0.18
C LEU A 47 5.85 -3.93 -1.11
N THR A 48 6.66 -2.93 -1.47
CA THR A 48 6.54 -2.19 -2.73
C THR A 48 6.64 -3.10 -3.94
N LEU A 49 7.57 -4.07 -3.95
CA LEU A 49 7.68 -5.06 -5.03
C LEU A 49 6.42 -5.93 -5.15
N ILE A 50 5.85 -6.38 -4.03
CA ILE A 50 4.60 -7.16 -4.04
C ILE A 50 3.45 -6.32 -4.62
N TYR A 51 3.30 -5.07 -4.17
CA TYR A 51 2.28 -4.17 -4.70
C TYR A 51 2.47 -3.88 -6.19
N ALA A 52 3.71 -3.67 -6.65
CA ALA A 52 4.01 -3.43 -8.06
C ALA A 52 3.63 -4.64 -8.93
N VAL A 53 4.03 -5.85 -8.53
CA VAL A 53 3.69 -7.09 -9.26
C VAL A 53 2.19 -7.33 -9.28
N ALA A 54 1.51 -7.16 -8.14
CA ALA A 54 0.06 -7.31 -8.06
C ALA A 54 -0.67 -6.29 -8.94
N THR A 55 -0.20 -5.04 -8.98
CA THR A 55 -0.75 -3.98 -9.84
C THR A 55 -0.60 -4.33 -11.31
N ILE A 56 0.59 -4.77 -11.73
CA ILE A 56 0.84 -5.21 -13.11
C ILE A 56 -0.10 -6.37 -13.48
N ALA A 57 -0.21 -7.38 -12.62
CA ALA A 57 -1.09 -8.52 -12.85
C ALA A 57 -2.56 -8.10 -12.97
N ALA A 58 -3.04 -7.21 -12.11
CA ALA A 58 -4.40 -6.68 -12.15
C ALA A 58 -4.68 -5.90 -13.44
N VAL A 59 -3.74 -5.07 -13.90
CA VAL A 59 -3.85 -4.33 -15.15
C VAL A 59 -3.86 -5.28 -16.35
N LEU A 60 -2.98 -6.27 -16.39
CA LEU A 60 -2.95 -7.27 -17.46
C LEU A 60 -4.25 -8.09 -17.52
N ALA A 61 -4.78 -8.51 -16.36
CA ALA A 61 -6.06 -9.20 -16.27
C ALA A 61 -7.22 -8.32 -16.75
N PHE A 62 -7.21 -7.03 -16.41
CA PHE A 62 -8.21 -6.08 -16.87
C PHE A 62 -8.15 -5.85 -18.38
N ILE A 63 -6.94 -5.67 -18.94
CA ILE A 63 -6.74 -5.55 -20.40
C ILE A 63 -7.24 -6.82 -21.10
N TRP A 64 -6.87 -8.00 -20.58
CA TRP A 64 -7.34 -9.27 -21.13
C TRP A 64 -8.86 -9.36 -21.12
N TRP A 65 -9.52 -9.01 -20.01
CA TRP A 65 -10.97 -9.01 -19.91
C TRP A 65 -11.66 -8.00 -20.84
N TYR A 66 -11.02 -6.86 -21.12
CA TYR A 66 -11.60 -5.82 -21.97
C TYR A 66 -11.41 -6.07 -23.47
N VAL A 67 -10.27 -6.65 -23.85
CA VAL A 67 -9.89 -6.87 -25.27
C VAL A 67 -10.25 -8.29 -25.74
N GLY A 68 -10.23 -9.27 -24.84
CA GLY A 68 -10.47 -10.68 -25.12
C GLY A 68 -11.94 -11.08 -25.11
#